data_AF-A0A397A308-F1
#
_entry.id   AF-A0A397A308-F1
#
_cell.length_a   1.000
_cell.length_b   1.000
_cell.length_c   1.000
_cell.angle_alpha   90.00
_cell.angle_beta   90.00
_cell.angle_gamma   90.00
#
_symmetry.space_group_name_H-M   'P 1'
#
loop_
_entity.id
_entity.type
_entity.pdbx_description
1 polymer ?
#
loop_
_entity_poly.entity_id
_entity_poly.type
_entity_poly.pdbx_seq_one_letter_code
_entity_poly.pdbx_strand_id
1 'polypeptide(L)'
;MKDVVTCKFYPAPEAKSATENSNMKRATNRFRFHCPITLQLFNGAHRFVLLKKCGCVLSEKALKEVKPKDCLMCGFPIKSSKELWPLLLSDEDAAVVLASIRKSEKPLKRKRDLDTAPLALDESAAKKAKSKVQTVNQAEEAVSQEKGRNPVYASLFSTEQDTKKTANELLMTIAGLRYTLS
;
A
#
# COMPACT_ATOMS: atom_id res chain seq x y z
N MET A 1 -7.74 -1.13 9.85
CA MET A 1 -6.74 -2.22 9.85
C MET A 1 -7.41 -3.57 9.54
N LYS A 2 -7.96 -3.77 8.32
CA LYS A 2 -8.58 -5.04 7.90
C LYS A 2 -7.73 -5.78 6.85
N ASP A 3 -6.51 -5.30 6.63
CA ASP A 3 -5.67 -5.67 5.49
C ASP A 3 -4.51 -6.59 5.86
N VAL A 4 -4.35 -6.89 7.16
CA VAL A 4 -3.36 -7.85 7.66
C VAL A 4 -4.03 -9.19 7.90
N VAL A 5 -3.52 -10.25 7.27
CA VAL A 5 -3.99 -11.62 7.45
C VAL A 5 -2.80 -12.47 7.90
N THR A 6 -2.94 -13.15 9.03
CA THR A 6 -1.91 -14.06 9.53
C THR A 6 -1.99 -15.40 8.80
N CYS A 7 -0.93 -15.76 8.07
CA CYS A 7 -0.85 -16.99 7.31
C CYS A 7 -0.50 -18.19 8.21
N LYS A 8 -1.27 -19.29 8.10
CA LYS A 8 -1.02 -20.56 8.78
C LYS A 8 -0.38 -21.55 7.79
N PHE A 9 0.93 -21.74 7.93
CA PHE A 9 1.69 -22.71 7.15
C PHE A 9 1.85 -24.04 7.91
N TYR A 10 1.86 -25.15 7.18
CA TYR A 10 2.03 -26.49 7.74
C TYR A 10 3.46 -26.97 7.51
N PRO A 11 4.27 -27.18 8.57
CA PRO A 11 5.65 -27.60 8.42
C PRO A 11 5.71 -29.01 7.85
N ALA A 12 6.63 -29.25 6.90
CA ALA A 12 6.91 -30.58 6.40
C ALA A 12 7.43 -31.48 7.54
N PRO A 13 7.16 -32.80 7.53
CA PRO A 13 7.64 -33.72 8.57
C PRO A 13 9.17 -33.70 8.71
N GLU A 14 9.90 -33.49 7.61
CA GLU A 14 11.36 -33.36 7.58
C GLU A 14 11.89 -32.06 8.19
N ALA A 15 11.03 -31.08 8.46
CA ALA A 15 11.42 -29.81 9.08
C ALA A 15 11.49 -29.88 10.61
N LYS A 16 10.89 -30.91 11.23
CA LYS A 16 10.88 -31.11 12.69
C LYS A 16 12.16 -31.78 13.22
N SER A 17 12.91 -32.48 12.38
CA SER A 17 14.19 -33.11 12.73
C SER A 17 15.40 -32.20 12.57
N ALA A 18 15.20 -30.98 12.04
CA ALA A 18 16.20 -29.93 12.02
C ALA A 18 16.24 -29.19 13.36
N THR A 19 16.47 -29.95 14.45
CA THR A 19 17.04 -29.40 15.67
C THR A 19 18.45 -28.93 15.32
N GLU A 20 18.75 -27.73 15.78
CA GLU A 20 20.00 -26.99 15.64
C GLU A 20 21.22 -27.92 15.77
N ASN A 21 22.24 -27.72 14.92
CA ASN A 21 23.56 -28.39 14.91
C ASN A 21 23.78 -29.52 13.88
N SER A 22 23.83 -29.16 12.60
CA SER A 22 24.91 -29.66 11.71
C SER A 22 25.00 -28.79 10.46
N ASN A 23 26.14 -28.12 10.31
CA ASN A 23 26.43 -27.17 9.23
C ASN A 23 26.62 -27.85 7.84
N MET A 24 26.24 -29.12 7.69
CA MET A 24 26.52 -29.93 6.50
C MET A 24 25.26 -30.44 5.76
N LYS A 25 24.05 -30.32 6.33
CA LYS A 25 22.81 -30.88 5.75
C LYS A 25 21.84 -29.85 5.15
N ARG A 26 22.35 -28.69 4.70
CA ARG A 26 21.54 -27.57 4.16
C ARG A 26 21.13 -27.73 2.68
N ALA A 27 21.61 -28.75 1.98
CA ALA A 27 21.35 -28.93 0.55
C ALA A 27 20.06 -29.71 0.25
N THR A 28 19.63 -30.62 1.12
CA THR A 28 18.51 -31.54 0.82
C THR A 28 17.17 -31.15 1.46
N ASN A 29 17.16 -30.25 2.46
CA ASN A 29 15.95 -29.84 3.17
C ASN A 29 15.48 -28.44 2.72
N ARG A 30 15.24 -28.27 1.41
CA ARG A 30 14.97 -26.95 0.80
C ARG A 30 13.58 -26.40 1.12
N PHE A 31 12.62 -27.25 1.51
CA PHE A 31 11.21 -26.84 1.64
C PHE A 31 10.68 -27.15 3.04
N ARG A 32 10.47 -26.09 3.82
CA ARG A 32 10.06 -26.17 5.23
C ARG A 32 8.55 -26.41 5.41
N PHE A 33 7.74 -26.20 4.36
CA PHE A 33 6.28 -26.25 4.42
C PHE A 33 5.66 -27.11 3.32
N HIS A 34 4.46 -27.64 3.57
CA HIS A 34 3.68 -28.46 2.65
C HIS A 34 2.18 -28.13 2.72
N CYS A 35 1.43 -28.52 1.68
CA CYS A 35 -0.03 -28.51 1.72
C CYS A 35 -0.54 -29.67 2.60
N PRO A 36 -1.43 -29.44 3.58
CA PRO A 36 -1.94 -30.52 4.45
C PRO A 36 -2.83 -31.54 3.71
N ILE A 37 -3.36 -31.20 2.54
CA ILE A 37 -4.27 -32.06 1.77
C ILE A 37 -3.51 -32.84 0.70
N THR A 38 -2.84 -32.12 -0.20
CA THR A 38 -2.14 -32.74 -1.35
C THR A 38 -0.72 -33.17 -1.01
N LEU A 39 -0.23 -32.88 0.21
CA LEU A 39 1.15 -33.10 0.65
C LEU A 39 2.21 -32.46 -0.26
N GLN A 40 1.80 -31.56 -1.15
CA GLN A 40 2.66 -30.89 -2.11
C GLN A 40 3.58 -29.94 -1.34
N LEU A 41 4.88 -30.03 -1.58
CA LEU A 41 5.88 -29.14 -0.97
C LEU A 41 5.71 -27.71 -1.49
N PHE A 42 5.95 -26.74 -0.60
CA PHE A 42 5.93 -25.32 -0.95
C PHE A 42 7.26 -24.94 -1.62
N ASN A 43 7.37 -25.26 -2.92
CA ASN A 43 8.60 -25.12 -3.70
C ASN A 43 8.57 -24.04 -4.79
N GLY A 44 7.44 -23.32 -4.92
CA GLY A 44 7.23 -22.32 -5.96
C GLY A 44 6.93 -22.86 -7.36
N ALA A 45 7.08 -24.17 -7.60
CA ALA A 45 6.63 -24.80 -8.84
C ALA A 45 5.10 -24.95 -8.87
N HIS A 46 4.48 -25.10 -7.70
CA HIS A 46 3.03 -25.21 -7.57
C HIS A 46 2.44 -23.94 -6.96
N ARG A 47 1.28 -23.55 -7.48
CA ARG A 47 0.53 -22.40 -6.98
C ARG A 47 -0.15 -22.74 -5.65
N PHE A 48 0.06 -21.89 -4.67
CA PHE A 48 -0.60 -21.92 -3.38
C PHE A 48 -1.48 -20.70 -3.22
N VAL A 49 -2.60 -20.90 -2.54
CA VAL A 49 -3.59 -19.87 -2.26
C VAL A 49 -3.86 -19.79 -0.77
N LEU A 50 -4.06 -18.56 -0.31
CA LEU A 50 -4.42 -18.18 1.05
C LEU A 50 -5.91 -17.84 1.08
N LEU A 51 -6.64 -18.37 2.05
CA LEU A 51 -8.00 -17.92 2.30
C LEU A 51 -7.98 -16.67 3.19
N LYS A 52 -8.51 -15.54 2.68
CA LYS A 52 -8.52 -14.25 3.41
C LYS A 52 -9.22 -14.31 4.77
N LYS A 53 -10.24 -15.16 4.93
CA LYS A 53 -11.05 -15.25 6.16
C LYS A 53 -10.35 -15.99 7.29
N CYS A 54 -9.66 -17.09 6.98
CA CYS A 54 -9.08 -17.98 7.99
C CYS A 54 -7.55 -18.00 8.02
N GLY A 55 -6.89 -17.46 6.98
CA GLY A 55 -5.44 -17.45 6.84
C GLY A 55 -4.82 -18.81 6.53
N CYS A 56 -5.62 -19.85 6.25
CA CYS A 56 -5.09 -21.15 5.87
C CYS A 56 -4.49 -21.11 4.46
N VAL A 57 -3.28 -21.66 4.33
CA VAL A 57 -2.57 -21.79 3.04
C VAL A 57 -2.80 -23.20 2.51
N LEU A 58 -3.35 -23.30 1.30
CA LEU A 58 -3.65 -24.55 0.62
C LEU A 58 -3.11 -24.52 -0.82
N SER A 59 -2.86 -25.69 -1.42
CA SER A 59 -2.51 -25.76 -2.84
C SER A 59 -3.73 -25.45 -3.71
N GLU A 60 -3.52 -24.80 -4.85
CA GLU A 60 -4.61 -24.53 -5.80
C GLU A 60 -5.21 -25.83 -6.36
N LYS A 61 -4.38 -26.88 -6.49
CA LYS A 61 -4.80 -28.23 -6.89
C LYS A 61 -5.86 -28.80 -5.94
N ALA A 62 -5.61 -28.74 -4.62
CA ALA A 62 -6.55 -29.24 -3.61
C ALA A 62 -7.94 -28.62 -3.76
N LEU A 63 -7.98 -27.32 -4.05
CA LEU A 63 -9.24 -26.58 -4.18
C LEU A 63 -9.95 -26.85 -5.50
N LYS A 64 -9.20 -27.10 -6.59
CA LYS A 64 -9.77 -27.48 -7.89
C LYS A 64 -10.38 -28.89 -7.87
N GLU A 65 -9.75 -29.81 -7.16
CA GLU A 65 -10.18 -31.20 -7.05
C GLU A 65 -11.37 -31.35 -6.11
N VAL A 66 -11.27 -30.78 -4.90
CA VAL A 66 -12.27 -30.98 -3.84
C VAL A 66 -13.45 -29.99 -3.95
N LYS A 67 -13.24 -28.82 -4.59
CA LYS A 67 -14.23 -27.72 -4.71
C LYS A 67 -15.03 -27.49 -3.41
N PRO A 68 -14.34 -27.28 -2.27
CA PRO A 68 -15.03 -27.28 -1.00
C PRO A 68 -15.83 -25.98 -0.82
N LYS A 69 -17.00 -26.08 -0.16
CA LYS A 69 -17.78 -24.91 0.27
C LYS A 69 -17.16 -24.23 1.49
N ASP A 70 -16.44 -25.00 2.30
CA ASP A 70 -15.81 -24.58 3.55
C ASP A 70 -14.30 -24.89 3.54
N CYS A 71 -13.52 -24.18 4.34
CA CYS A 71 -12.09 -24.42 4.44
C CYS A 71 -11.81 -25.81 5.02
N LEU A 72 -11.07 -26.64 4.29
CA LEU A 72 -10.76 -28.03 4.65
C LEU A 72 -9.95 -28.18 5.95
N MET A 73 -9.37 -27.10 6.47
CA MET A 73 -8.58 -27.12 7.71
C MET A 73 -9.33 -26.57 8.93
N CYS A 74 -10.30 -25.68 8.74
CA CYS A 74 -10.92 -24.95 9.86
C CYS A 74 -12.43 -24.75 9.73
N GLY A 75 -13.06 -25.24 8.66
CA GLY A 75 -14.51 -25.16 8.46
C GLY A 75 -15.06 -23.78 8.13
N PHE A 76 -14.21 -22.76 7.91
CA PHE A 76 -14.71 -21.43 7.55
C PHE A 76 -15.32 -21.40 6.14
N PRO A 77 -16.51 -20.80 5.95
CA PRO A 77 -17.17 -20.80 4.65
C PRO A 77 -16.43 -19.94 3.63
N ILE A 78 -16.28 -20.47 2.42
CA ILE A 78 -15.69 -19.81 1.26
C ILE A 78 -16.84 -19.23 0.44
N LYS A 79 -17.08 -17.92 0.56
CA LYS A 79 -18.25 -17.28 -0.09
C LYS A 79 -18.04 -17.01 -1.57
N SER A 80 -16.80 -16.71 -1.96
CA SER A 80 -16.49 -16.35 -3.35
C SER A 80 -15.03 -16.63 -3.69
N SER A 81 -14.76 -16.84 -4.98
CA SER A 81 -13.41 -17.02 -5.52
C SER A 81 -12.47 -15.84 -5.22
N LYS A 82 -13.03 -14.65 -4.95
CA LYS A 82 -12.28 -13.43 -4.56
C LYS A 82 -11.65 -13.51 -3.17
N GLU A 83 -12.09 -14.44 -2.33
CA GLU A 83 -11.50 -14.65 -0.99
C GLU A 83 -10.24 -15.52 -1.02
N LEU A 84 -9.92 -16.11 -2.19
CA LEU A 84 -8.71 -16.88 -2.42
C LEU A 84 -7.62 -15.96 -2.98
N TRP A 85 -6.55 -15.79 -2.21
CA TRP A 85 -5.40 -14.99 -2.59
C TRP A 85 -4.23 -15.90 -2.98
N PRO A 86 -3.85 -15.96 -4.26
CA PRO A 86 -2.64 -16.69 -4.67
C PRO A 86 -1.36 -16.03 -4.14
N LEU A 87 -0.49 -16.82 -3.50
CA LEU A 87 0.74 -16.33 -2.84
C LEU A 87 1.91 -16.13 -3.80
N LEU A 88 2.01 -16.96 -4.83
CA LEU A 88 3.05 -16.87 -5.86
C LEU A 88 2.37 -16.68 -7.22
N LEU A 89 2.34 -15.43 -7.67
CA LEU A 89 1.89 -15.05 -8.99
C LEU A 89 3.04 -15.07 -9.98
N SER A 90 2.77 -15.51 -11.20
CA SER A 90 3.64 -15.23 -12.34
C SER A 90 3.58 -13.73 -12.65
N ASP A 91 4.64 -13.20 -13.26
CA ASP A 91 4.78 -11.77 -13.54
C ASP A 91 3.59 -11.21 -14.34
N GLU A 92 3.05 -12.00 -15.28
CA GLU A 92 1.86 -11.65 -16.06
C GLU A 92 0.60 -11.49 -15.18
N ASP A 93 0.35 -12.46 -14.31
CA ASP A 93 -0.81 -12.46 -13.42
C ASP A 93 -0.66 -11.33 -12.38
N ALA A 94 0.59 -11.04 -11.94
CA ALA A 94 0.91 -9.93 -11.05
C ALA A 94 0.58 -8.58 -11.71
N ALA A 95 0.95 -8.39 -12.97
CA ALA A 95 0.62 -7.18 -13.72
C ALA A 95 -0.89 -6.95 -13.82
N VAL A 96 -1.67 -8.02 -14.05
CA VAL A 96 -3.14 -7.96 -14.10
C VAL A 96 -3.72 -7.56 -12.75
N VAL A 97 -3.26 -8.17 -11.65
CA VAL A 97 -3.72 -7.83 -10.30
C VAL A 97 -3.36 -6.38 -9.95
N LEU A 98 -2.14 -5.94 -10.22
CA LEU A 98 -1.73 -4.54 -9.99
C LEU A 98 -2.55 -3.55 -10.83
N ALA A 99 -2.84 -3.88 -12.08
CA ALA A 99 -3.69 -3.06 -12.93
C ALA A 99 -5.13 -2.96 -12.38
N SER A 100 -5.66 -4.05 -11.80
CA SER A 100 -6.98 -4.07 -11.17
C SER A 100 -7.03 -3.21 -9.90
N ILE A 101 -5.98 -3.23 -9.08
CA ILE A 101 -5.83 -2.37 -7.90
C ILE A 101 -5.80 -0.89 -8.33
N ARG A 102 -4.94 -0.54 -9.30
CA ARG A 102 -4.84 0.82 -9.85
C ARG A 102 -6.16 1.33 -10.44
N LYS A 103 -6.98 0.46 -11.03
CA LYS A 103 -8.32 0.81 -11.53
C LYS A 103 -9.30 1.10 -10.38
N SER A 104 -9.22 0.34 -9.28
CA SER A 104 -10.06 0.54 -8.09
C SER A 104 -9.67 1.78 -7.27
N GLU A 105 -8.41 2.21 -7.35
CA GLU A 105 -7.92 3.43 -6.69
C GLU A 105 -8.21 4.72 -7.45
N LYS A 106 -8.67 4.64 -8.70
CA LYS A 106 -9.13 5.84 -9.41
C LYS A 106 -10.24 6.47 -8.57
N PRO A 107 -10.08 7.71 -8.08
CA PRO A 107 -11.07 8.32 -7.23
C PRO A 107 -12.38 8.34 -8.02
N LEU A 108 -13.44 7.76 -7.45
CA LEU A 108 -14.79 8.03 -7.92
C LEU A 108 -14.88 9.55 -7.95
N LYS A 109 -14.87 10.13 -9.15
CA LYS A 109 -15.25 11.52 -9.35
C LYS A 109 -16.66 11.56 -8.78
N ARG A 110 -16.79 12.01 -7.54
CA ARG A 110 -18.08 12.30 -6.92
C ARG A 110 -18.74 13.23 -7.92
N LYS A 111 -19.69 12.70 -8.69
CA LYS A 111 -20.66 13.55 -9.35
C LYS A 111 -21.29 14.27 -8.18
N ARG A 112 -20.98 15.56 -8.04
CA ARG A 112 -21.78 16.42 -7.19
C ARG A 112 -23.12 16.45 -7.91
N ASP A 113 -23.99 15.52 -7.53
CA ASP A 113 -25.40 15.64 -7.82
C ASP A 113 -25.81 16.94 -7.10
N LEU A 114 -26.01 17.96 -7.92
CA LEU A 114 -26.57 19.24 -7.57
C LEU A 114 -28.02 18.99 -7.21
N ASP A 115 -28.29 18.52 -5.99
CA ASP A 115 -29.63 18.55 -5.44
C ASP A 115 -29.59 18.96 -3.96
N THR A 116 -29.97 20.23 -3.79
CA THR A 116 -30.79 20.80 -2.71
C THR A 116 -30.41 20.58 -1.23
N ALA A 117 -29.76 21.60 -0.65
CA ALA A 117 -30.22 22.25 0.60
C ALA A 117 -29.44 23.58 0.81
N PRO A 118 -30.10 24.75 0.80
CA PRO A 118 -29.44 26.03 1.04
C PRO A 118 -29.45 26.37 2.54
N LEU A 119 -28.30 26.68 3.11
CA LEU A 119 -28.22 27.51 4.30
C LEU A 119 -27.41 28.75 3.92
N ALA A 120 -28.15 29.86 3.89
CA ALA A 120 -27.74 31.19 3.53
C ALA A 120 -26.43 31.62 4.22
N LEU A 121 -25.61 32.39 3.52
CA LEU A 121 -25.56 33.84 3.73
C LEU A 121 -24.75 34.52 2.61
N ASP A 122 -25.33 35.63 2.16
CA ASP A 122 -24.82 36.69 1.28
C ASP A 122 -24.74 36.44 -0.23
N GLU A 123 -25.83 36.86 -0.88
CA GLU A 123 -25.90 37.22 -2.28
C GLU A 123 -25.24 38.59 -2.50
N SER A 124 -24.14 38.66 -3.25
CA SER A 124 -23.85 39.73 -4.22
C SER A 124 -22.52 39.50 -4.97
N ALA A 125 -22.52 38.61 -5.97
CA ALA A 125 -21.73 38.75 -7.21
C ALA A 125 -21.92 37.53 -8.13
N ALA A 126 -23.13 37.37 -8.66
CA ALA A 126 -23.29 36.63 -9.90
C ALA A 126 -22.58 37.43 -11.02
N LYS A 127 -21.39 36.99 -11.46
CA LYS A 127 -20.91 37.18 -12.84
C LYS A 127 -19.65 36.35 -13.16
N LYS A 128 -19.82 35.57 -14.23
CA LYS A 128 -18.85 34.96 -15.16
C LYS A 128 -18.24 33.63 -14.72
N ALA A 129 -18.42 32.62 -15.60
CA ALA A 129 -17.61 31.42 -15.66
C ALA A 129 -16.14 31.83 -15.74
N LYS A 130 -15.48 31.89 -14.59
CA LYS A 130 -14.06 32.18 -14.50
C LYS A 130 -13.34 31.05 -15.22
N SER A 131 -12.50 31.41 -16.18
CA SER A 131 -11.66 30.43 -16.87
C SER A 131 -10.87 29.64 -15.83
N LYS A 132 -10.52 28.39 -16.16
CA LYS A 132 -9.72 27.53 -15.27
C LYS A 132 -8.43 28.21 -14.79
N VAL A 133 -7.93 29.19 -15.55
CA VAL A 133 -6.80 30.06 -15.23
C VAL A 133 -7.13 31.04 -14.10
N GLN A 134 -8.30 31.68 -14.12
CA GLN A 134 -8.70 32.63 -13.08
C GLN A 134 -8.91 31.98 -11.71
N THR A 135 -9.38 30.72 -11.66
CA THR A 135 -9.51 30.00 -10.38
C THR A 135 -8.16 29.56 -9.84
N VAL A 136 -7.20 29.25 -10.71
CA VAL A 136 -5.83 28.92 -10.30
C VAL A 136 -5.15 30.16 -9.72
N ASN A 137 -5.24 31.31 -10.38
CA ASN A 137 -4.64 32.55 -9.89
C ASN A 137 -5.21 32.98 -8.52
N GLN A 138 -6.54 32.84 -8.31
CA GLN A 138 -7.16 33.13 -7.01
C GLN A 138 -6.72 32.17 -5.90
N ALA A 139 -6.49 30.90 -6.22
CA ALA A 139 -5.96 29.93 -5.26
C ALA A 139 -4.49 30.21 -4.92
N GLU A 140 -3.68 30.62 -5.90
CA GLU A 140 -2.28 31.01 -5.71
C GLU A 140 -2.15 32.28 -4.84
N GLU A 141 -3.04 33.25 -5.02
CA GLU A 141 -3.10 34.46 -4.19
C GLU A 141 -3.46 34.13 -2.74
N ALA A 142 -4.45 33.27 -2.50
CA ALA A 142 -4.83 32.84 -1.16
C ALA A 142 -3.69 32.10 -0.44
N VAL A 143 -3.02 31.18 -1.15
CA VAL A 143 -1.86 30.44 -0.61
C VAL A 143 -0.69 31.39 -0.31
N SER A 144 -0.49 32.42 -1.14
CA SER A 144 0.59 33.41 -0.94
C SER A 144 0.33 34.31 0.27
N GLN A 145 -0.92 34.70 0.52
CA GLN A 145 -1.30 35.45 1.72
C GLN A 145 -1.07 34.63 3.00
N GLU A 146 -1.40 33.34 2.98
CA GLU A 146 -1.19 32.46 4.14
C GLU A 146 0.29 32.17 4.41
N LYS A 147 1.12 32.08 3.36
CA LYS A 147 2.58 31.99 3.50
C LYS A 147 3.18 33.20 4.22
N GLY A 148 2.70 34.40 3.91
CA GLY A 148 3.12 35.62 4.60
C GLY A 148 2.61 35.72 6.04
N ARG A 149 1.45 35.10 6.34
CA ARG A 149 0.80 35.18 7.65
C ARG A 149 1.40 34.22 8.69
N ASN A 150 1.88 33.05 8.29
CA ASN A 150 2.41 32.05 9.22
C ASN A 150 3.71 31.40 8.70
N PRO A 151 4.84 31.52 9.41
CA PRO A 151 6.10 30.91 9.01
C PRO A 151 6.04 29.38 8.98
N VAL A 152 5.19 28.76 9.82
CA VAL A 152 4.98 27.30 9.80
C VAL A 152 4.32 26.88 8.50
N TYR A 153 3.38 27.67 7.99
CA TYR A 153 2.73 27.37 6.72
C TYR A 153 3.67 27.58 5.53
N ALA A 154 4.54 28.59 5.59
CA ALA A 154 5.57 28.81 4.58
C ALA A 154 6.53 27.62 4.43
N SER A 155 6.88 26.97 5.55
CA SER A 155 7.78 25.80 5.56
C SER A 155 7.23 24.56 4.84
N LEU A 156 5.90 24.49 4.60
CA LEU A 156 5.28 23.37 3.89
C LEU A 156 5.48 23.43 2.37
N PHE A 157 5.94 24.57 1.83
CA PHE A 157 6.04 24.82 0.39
C PHE A 157 7.45 25.22 -0.06
N SER A 158 8.49 24.94 0.73
CA SER A 158 9.87 25.22 0.35
C SER A 158 10.25 24.44 -0.91
N THR A 159 10.87 25.14 -1.87
CA THR A 159 11.38 24.52 -3.10
C THR A 159 12.84 24.15 -2.92
N GLU A 160 13.37 23.22 -3.73
CA GLU A 160 14.76 22.74 -3.64
C GLU A 160 15.84 23.83 -3.87
N GLN A 161 15.43 25.03 -4.27
CA GLN A 161 16.32 26.19 -4.42
C GLN A 161 16.54 26.91 -3.07
N ASP A 162 15.54 26.91 -2.18
CA ASP A 162 15.60 27.56 -0.86
C ASP A 162 16.50 26.82 0.14
N THR A 163 16.79 25.54 -0.13
CA THR A 163 17.71 24.71 0.68
C THR A 163 19.18 24.94 0.32
N LYS A 164 19.47 25.61 -0.81
CA LYS A 164 20.84 25.95 -1.23
C LYS A 164 21.24 27.30 -0.66
N LYS A 165 21.40 27.38 0.67
CA LYS A 165 22.02 28.54 1.33
C LYS A 165 23.41 28.77 0.73
N THR A 166 23.68 29.99 0.29
CA THR A 166 24.99 30.33 -0.30
C THR A 166 26.08 30.24 0.77
N ALA A 167 27.32 29.89 0.38
CA ALA A 167 28.40 29.62 1.33
C ALA A 167 28.68 30.76 2.33
N ASN A 168 28.35 32.00 1.98
CA ASN A 168 28.46 33.16 2.88
C ASN A 168 27.36 33.24 3.94
N GLU A 169 26.19 32.64 3.70
CA GLU A 169 25.04 32.63 4.61
C GLU A 169 25.15 31.53 5.68
N LEU A 170 26.02 30.54 5.45
CA LEU A 170 26.41 29.51 6.41
C LEU A 170 27.51 29.98 7.38
N LEU A 171 28.08 31.18 7.17
CA LEU A 171 29.17 31.73 7.97
C LEU A 171 28.63 32.85 8.88
N MET A 172 28.55 32.62 10.19
CA MET A 172 28.33 33.71 11.15
C MET A 172 29.66 34.30 11.60
N THR A 173 29.75 35.64 11.63
CA THR A 173 30.86 36.37 12.25
C THR A 173 30.51 36.79 13.67
N ILE A 174 31.23 36.25 14.65
CA ILE A 174 31.18 36.69 16.05
C ILE A 174 32.59 37.13 16.43
N ALA A 175 32.74 38.35 16.96
CA ALA A 175 34.03 38.93 17.35
C ALA A 175 35.13 38.88 16.24
N GLY A 176 34.72 39.03 14.97
CA GLY A 176 35.65 39.03 13.83
C GLY A 176 36.10 37.64 13.34
N LEU A 177 35.63 36.56 13.97
CA LEU A 177 35.92 35.18 13.59
C LEU A 177 34.72 34.58 12.84
N ARG A 178 34.97 33.88 11.72
CA ARG A 178 33.95 33.23 10.88
C ARG A 178 33.71 31.81 11.36
N TYR A 179 32.48 31.48 11.74
CA TYR A 179 32.03 30.16 12.19
C TYR A 179 30.99 29.59 11.24
N THR A 180 31.11 28.31 10.89
CA THR A 180 30.08 27.60 10.13
C THR A 180 28.93 27.21 11.05
N LEU A 181 27.71 27.62 10.72
CA LEU A 181 26.50 27.10 11.36
C LEU A 181 26.24 25.68 10.84
N SER A 182 26.35 24.67 11.72
CA SER A 182 25.89 23.31 11.45
C SER A 182 24.50 23.08 12.04
#